data_AF-A0A535XTX0-F1
#
_entry.id   AF-A0A535XTX0-F1
#
_cell.length_a   1.000
_cell.length_b   1.000
_cell.length_c   1.000
_cell.angle_alpha   90.00
_cell.angle_beta   90.00
_cell.angle_gamma   90.00
#
_symmetry.space_group_name_H-M   'P 1'
#
loop_
_entity.id
_entity.type
_entity.pdbx_description
1 polymer ?
#
loop_
_entity_poly.entity_id
_entity_poly.type
_entity_poly.pdbx_seq_one_letter_code
_entity_poly.pdbx_strand_id
1 'polypeptide(L)'
;MAAPLETIAIGLCSAVLVVAVTATASTALAQQQTAASADVRDRLSRFVGTVGFVEEQGGVHLTGVLRNLPAGPHGLHIDNVGTCLSPSFSSAGSIFNPTGKKHGLRNPAGPQLGDLPSLVVSSDGIANLDVMAPGATLSSGSASLIGGNGTALIVHVAEDDQLTEPEGNAGDRLACGVILPKDPAAVSATAQSRGPSAVAAPTVAPIGAQAPATQVGRSDEGVKVGAPLLAGVLGVLLVGAGYVLRRQGQTARGSRSEIDTRE
;
A
#
# COMPACT_ATOMS: atom_id res chain seq x y z
N MET A 1 -44.23 52.24 85.18
CA MET A 1 -45.52 52.03 84.49
C MET A 1 -45.24 51.34 83.17
N ALA A 2 -45.96 50.23 82.92
CA ALA A 2 -46.16 49.52 81.64
C ALA A 2 -44.94 48.98 80.84
N ALA A 3 -44.97 47.65 80.61
CA ALA A 3 -44.26 46.88 79.56
C ALA A 3 -44.89 47.17 78.15
N PRO A 4 -44.66 46.45 77.01
CA PRO A 4 -43.93 45.18 76.77
C PRO A 4 -43.29 44.96 75.35
N LEU A 5 -42.82 43.71 75.12
CA LEU A 5 -42.93 42.86 73.90
C LEU A 5 -42.12 43.14 72.61
N GLU A 6 -41.18 42.21 72.37
CA GLU A 6 -40.82 41.43 71.15
C GLU A 6 -40.73 42.06 69.75
N THR A 7 -39.62 41.74 69.05
CA THR A 7 -39.66 41.20 67.68
C THR A 7 -38.41 40.35 67.41
N ILE A 8 -38.66 39.11 67.00
CA ILE A 8 -37.72 38.12 66.46
C ILE A 8 -37.42 38.46 64.99
N ALA A 9 -36.15 38.42 64.57
CA ALA A 9 -35.80 38.31 63.15
C ALA A 9 -34.69 37.26 62.96
N ILE A 10 -35.12 36.12 62.44
CA ILE A 10 -34.32 34.98 61.97
C ILE A 10 -33.74 35.34 60.60
N GLY A 11 -32.50 34.90 60.34
CA GLY A 11 -32.10 34.51 59.00
C GLY A 11 -30.94 35.30 58.41
N LEU A 12 -29.79 34.65 58.27
CA LEU A 12 -29.48 33.88 57.06
C LEU A 12 -28.11 33.24 57.28
N CYS A 13 -28.15 31.92 57.49
CA CYS A 13 -26.98 31.06 57.41
C CYS A 13 -26.51 31.14 55.96
N SER A 14 -25.45 31.90 55.70
CA SER A 14 -24.80 31.94 54.38
C SER A 14 -24.21 30.56 54.11
N ALA A 15 -25.01 29.70 53.49
CA ALA A 15 -24.55 28.46 52.90
C ALA A 15 -23.57 28.82 51.78
N VAL A 16 -22.28 28.66 52.07
CA VAL A 16 -21.22 28.67 51.05
C VAL A 16 -21.49 27.45 50.17
N LEU A 17 -22.16 27.69 49.05
CA LEU A 17 -22.33 26.69 47.99
C LEU A 17 -20.95 26.50 47.33
N VAL A 18 -20.22 25.49 47.80
CA VAL A 18 -19.05 24.97 47.11
C VAL A 18 -19.57 24.34 45.82
N VAL A 19 -19.57 25.11 44.73
CA VAL A 19 -19.81 24.59 43.39
C VAL A 19 -18.61 23.72 43.03
N ALA A 20 -18.75 22.42 43.28
CA ALA A 20 -17.81 21.42 42.80
C ALA A 20 -17.83 21.46 41.27
N VAL A 21 -16.81 22.08 40.68
CA VAL A 21 -16.56 22.02 39.24
C VAL A 21 -16.19 20.58 38.93
N THR A 22 -17.18 19.77 38.56
CA THR A 22 -16.97 18.43 38.05
C THR A 22 -16.28 18.56 36.70
N ALA A 23 -14.98 18.26 36.67
CA ALA A 23 -14.21 18.14 35.45
C ALA A 23 -14.86 17.10 34.55
N THR A 24 -15.53 17.55 33.48
CA THR A 24 -16.02 16.67 32.43
C THR A 24 -14.80 16.08 31.73
N ALA A 25 -14.51 14.81 32.00
CA ALA A 25 -13.53 14.03 31.25
C ALA A 25 -13.95 14.06 29.78
N SER A 26 -13.20 14.80 28.96
CA SER A 26 -13.37 14.80 27.52
C SER A 26 -12.93 13.42 27.03
N THR A 27 -13.89 12.57 26.68
CA THR A 27 -13.59 11.35 25.91
C THR A 27 -13.08 11.81 24.55
N ALA A 28 -11.76 11.91 24.41
CA ALA A 28 -11.15 12.06 23.10
C ALA A 28 -11.57 10.83 22.28
N LEU A 29 -12.43 11.05 21.29
CA LEU A 29 -12.64 10.08 20.23
C LEU A 29 -11.27 9.89 19.59
N ALA A 30 -10.63 8.75 19.87
CA ALA A 30 -9.43 8.35 19.17
C ALA A 30 -9.83 8.18 17.70
N GLN A 31 -9.60 9.23 16.89
CA GLN A 31 -9.62 9.05 15.45
C GLN A 31 -8.61 7.96 15.15
N GLN A 32 -9.05 6.87 14.54
CA GLN A 32 -8.19 5.78 14.13
C GLN A 32 -7.19 6.35 13.12
N GLN A 33 -6.03 6.75 13.62
CA GLN A 33 -5.09 7.54 12.87
C GLN A 33 -4.45 6.63 11.83
N THR A 34 -4.54 7.03 10.56
CA THR A 34 -3.81 6.41 9.45
C THR A 34 -2.35 6.22 9.84
N ALA A 35 -1.91 4.96 9.93
CA ALA A 35 -0.59 4.59 10.41
C ALA A 35 0.44 4.47 9.28
N ALA A 36 -0.02 4.18 8.06
CA ALA A 36 0.79 4.19 6.85
C ALA A 36 -0.01 4.79 5.68
N SER A 37 0.68 5.25 4.64
CA SER A 37 0.08 5.83 3.45
C SER A 37 0.89 5.50 2.20
N ALA A 38 0.22 5.51 1.05
CA ALA A 38 0.83 5.40 -0.27
C ALA A 38 0.34 6.54 -1.17
N ASP A 39 1.26 7.36 -1.66
CA ASP A 39 0.99 8.32 -2.73
C ASP A 39 1.07 7.59 -4.07
N VAL A 40 -0.08 7.43 -4.71
CA VAL A 40 -0.23 6.65 -5.95
C VAL A 40 0.03 7.55 -7.16
N ARG A 41 0.85 7.06 -8.08
CA ARG A 41 1.20 7.73 -9.34
C ARG A 41 1.01 6.81 -10.54
N ASP A 42 0.59 7.39 -11.66
CA ASP A 42 0.43 6.68 -12.93
C ASP A 42 1.77 6.50 -13.69
N ARG A 43 1.71 5.81 -14.83
CA ARG A 43 2.86 5.56 -15.73
C ARG A 43 3.53 6.83 -16.27
N LEU A 44 2.91 8.01 -16.11
CA LEU A 44 3.48 9.31 -16.47
C LEU A 44 3.98 10.08 -15.24
N SER A 45 4.07 9.40 -14.09
CA SER A 45 4.42 9.97 -12.78
C SER A 45 3.45 11.04 -12.27
N ARG A 46 2.24 11.12 -12.85
CA ARG A 46 1.20 12.06 -12.40
C ARG A 46 0.57 11.50 -11.13
N PHE A 47 0.27 12.39 -10.19
CA PHE A 47 -0.40 12.02 -8.95
C PHE A 47 -1.85 11.63 -9.21
N VAL A 48 -2.23 10.48 -8.67
CA VAL A 48 -3.56 9.86 -8.82
C VAL A 48 -4.35 9.94 -7.52
N GLY A 49 -3.69 9.95 -6.36
CA GLY A 49 -4.33 10.06 -5.06
C GLY A 49 -3.45 9.50 -3.95
N THR A 50 -3.96 9.54 -2.72
CA THR A 50 -3.32 8.93 -1.56
C THR A 50 -4.24 7.86 -0.98
N VAL A 51 -3.66 6.70 -0.66
CA VAL A 51 -4.33 5.62 0.08
C VAL A 51 -3.78 5.59 1.50
N GLY A 52 -4.66 5.64 2.48
CA GLY A 52 -4.35 5.45 3.89
C GLY A 52 -4.52 4.00 4.30
N PHE A 53 -3.68 3.56 5.22
CA PHE A 53 -3.65 2.22 5.78
C PHE A 53 -3.80 2.32 7.30
N VAL A 54 -4.75 1.58 7.83
CA VAL A 54 -5.05 1.51 9.26
C VAL A 54 -5.07 0.05 9.67
N GLU A 55 -4.28 -0.32 10.67
CA GLU A 55 -4.35 -1.67 11.23
C GLU A 55 -5.64 -1.81 12.06
N GLU A 56 -6.42 -2.85 11.76
CA GLU A 56 -7.67 -3.19 12.42
C GLU A 56 -7.63 -4.64 12.93
N GLN A 57 -8.68 -5.04 13.64
CA GLN A 57 -8.79 -6.43 14.06
C GLN A 57 -8.88 -7.35 12.84
N GLY A 58 -7.83 -8.13 12.62
CA GLY A 58 -7.79 -9.16 11.58
C GLY A 58 -7.20 -8.73 10.24
N GLY A 59 -6.70 -7.51 10.09
CA GLY A 59 -6.06 -7.07 8.85
C GLY A 59 -5.68 -5.59 8.82
N VAL A 60 -5.36 -5.11 7.62
CA VAL A 60 -5.13 -3.69 7.37
C VAL A 60 -6.24 -3.15 6.48
N HIS A 61 -6.94 -2.12 6.96
CA HIS A 61 -7.98 -1.41 6.22
C HIS A 61 -7.36 -0.32 5.35
N LEU A 62 -7.73 -0.32 4.07
CA LEU A 62 -7.26 0.61 3.05
C LEU A 62 -8.40 1.55 2.68
N THR A 63 -8.15 2.86 2.79
CA THR A 63 -9.11 3.90 2.39
C THR A 63 -8.45 4.96 1.53
N GLY A 64 -9.14 5.45 0.51
CA GLY A 64 -8.59 6.51 -0.33
C GLY A 64 -9.49 6.92 -1.48
N VAL A 65 -9.11 8.01 -2.14
CA VAL A 65 -9.75 8.46 -3.38
C VAL A 65 -8.69 8.58 -4.46
N LEU A 66 -8.83 7.76 -5.50
CA LEU A 66 -7.97 7.77 -6.68
C LEU A 66 -8.70 8.47 -7.82
N ARG A 67 -7.96 9.19 -8.67
CA ARG A 67 -8.48 10.08 -9.71
C ARG A 67 -7.68 9.96 -10.99
N ASN A 68 -8.28 10.37 -12.10
CA ASN A 68 -7.66 10.37 -13.43
C ASN A 68 -7.28 8.96 -13.91
N LEU A 69 -8.06 7.95 -13.49
CA LEU A 69 -7.94 6.57 -13.99
C LEU A 69 -8.98 6.31 -15.09
N PRO A 70 -8.74 5.38 -16.03
CA PRO A 70 -9.75 4.92 -16.97
C PRO A 70 -10.98 4.39 -16.21
N ALA A 71 -12.17 4.61 -16.76
CA ALA A 71 -13.40 4.10 -16.14
C ALA A 71 -13.49 2.56 -16.30
N GLY A 72 -14.02 1.89 -15.29
CA GLY A 72 -14.20 0.43 -15.28
C GLY A 72 -13.53 -0.26 -14.08
N PRO A 73 -13.59 -1.60 -14.07
CA PRO A 73 -12.91 -2.42 -13.06
C PRO A 73 -11.40 -2.55 -13.35
N HIS A 74 -10.60 -2.49 -12.30
CA HIS A 74 -9.15 -2.61 -12.32
C HIS A 74 -8.67 -3.55 -11.21
N GLY A 75 -7.80 -4.50 -11.53
CA GLY A 75 -7.11 -5.32 -10.55
C GLY A 75 -6.32 -4.45 -9.56
N LEU A 76 -6.31 -4.86 -8.30
CA LEU A 76 -5.69 -4.14 -7.21
C LEU A 76 -4.88 -5.13 -6.38
N HIS A 77 -3.58 -4.93 -6.28
CA HIS A 77 -2.69 -5.81 -5.52
C HIS A 77 -1.75 -5.02 -4.62
N ILE A 78 -1.29 -5.66 -3.56
CA ILE A 78 -0.12 -5.24 -2.81
C ILE A 78 1.05 -6.12 -3.24
N ASP A 79 2.09 -5.50 -3.80
CA ASP A 79 3.31 -6.14 -4.30
C ASP A 79 4.43 -6.11 -3.25
N ASN A 80 5.35 -7.06 -3.33
CA ASN A 80 6.32 -7.39 -2.28
C ASN A 80 7.59 -6.54 -2.21
N VAL A 81 7.72 -5.52 -3.05
CA VAL A 81 8.83 -4.56 -3.02
C VAL A 81 8.28 -3.14 -3.01
N GLY A 82 8.72 -2.33 -2.05
CA GLY A 82 8.35 -0.92 -1.92
C GLY A 82 9.05 -0.03 -2.95
N THR A 83 8.87 -0.30 -4.26
CA THR A 83 9.51 0.47 -5.34
C THR A 83 8.60 0.63 -6.56
N CYS A 84 8.35 1.87 -6.96
CA CYS A 84 7.48 2.23 -8.10
C CYS A 84 8.25 2.89 -9.26
N LEU A 85 9.08 2.14 -10.00
CA LEU A 85 9.75 2.65 -11.20
C LEU A 85 8.81 2.64 -12.41
N SER A 86 8.46 3.84 -12.85
CA SER A 86 7.69 4.09 -14.07
C SER A 86 8.51 3.72 -15.33
N PRO A 87 7.87 3.28 -16.44
CA PRO A 87 6.42 3.19 -16.67
C PRO A 87 5.83 1.78 -16.52
N SER A 88 6.65 0.76 -16.24
CA SER A 88 6.17 -0.63 -16.11
C SER A 88 5.76 -0.99 -14.68
N PHE A 89 6.33 -0.33 -13.67
CA PHE A 89 6.20 -0.68 -12.25
C PHE A 89 6.58 -2.13 -11.91
N SER A 90 7.34 -2.80 -12.78
CA SER A 90 7.84 -4.16 -12.53
C SER A 90 8.85 -4.22 -11.37
N SER A 91 9.38 -3.08 -10.94
CA SER A 91 10.23 -2.96 -9.76
C SER A 91 9.52 -3.26 -8.44
N ALA A 92 8.17 -3.23 -8.42
CA ALA A 92 7.40 -3.56 -7.23
C ALA A 92 7.43 -5.07 -6.93
N GLY A 93 7.92 -5.89 -7.86
CA GLY A 93 8.07 -7.33 -7.65
C GLY A 93 6.77 -8.08 -7.95
N SER A 94 6.50 -9.15 -7.21
CA SER A 94 5.28 -9.97 -7.35
C SER A 94 4.28 -9.62 -6.26
N ILE A 95 3.04 -10.12 -6.38
CA ILE A 95 2.04 -10.01 -5.32
C ILE A 95 2.62 -10.52 -3.98
N PHE A 96 2.34 -9.79 -2.91
CA PHE A 96 2.80 -10.08 -1.57
C PHE A 96 2.20 -11.39 -1.06
N ASN A 97 3.06 -12.39 -0.83
CA ASN A 97 2.64 -13.75 -0.57
C ASN A 97 3.56 -14.49 0.42
N PRO A 98 3.61 -14.07 1.70
CA PRO A 98 4.48 -14.68 2.70
C PRO A 98 4.11 -16.13 3.04
N THR A 99 2.92 -16.59 2.65
CA THR A 99 2.40 -17.94 2.93
C THR A 99 2.41 -18.88 1.72
N GLY A 100 2.89 -18.44 0.56
CA GLY A 100 2.98 -19.27 -0.65
C GLY A 100 1.64 -19.78 -1.19
N LYS A 101 0.58 -18.97 -1.08
CA LYS A 101 -0.78 -19.27 -1.55
C LYS A 101 -0.92 -19.05 -3.06
N LYS A 102 -1.99 -19.58 -3.64
CA LYS A 102 -2.36 -19.32 -5.05
C LYS A 102 -3.08 -17.98 -5.20
N HIS A 103 -3.08 -17.43 -6.40
CA HIS A 103 -3.74 -16.17 -6.74
C HIS A 103 -5.25 -16.27 -6.58
N GLY A 104 -5.84 -15.21 -6.02
CA GLY A 104 -7.22 -14.83 -6.22
C GLY A 104 -8.17 -15.20 -5.08
N LEU A 105 -9.07 -14.27 -4.75
CA LEU A 105 -10.09 -14.44 -3.69
C LEU A 105 -11.11 -15.55 -3.99
N ARG A 106 -11.26 -15.95 -5.26
CA ARG A 106 -12.17 -17.04 -5.68
C ARG A 106 -11.46 -18.39 -5.79
N ASN A 107 -10.14 -18.43 -5.56
CA ASN A 107 -9.35 -19.65 -5.61
C ASN A 107 -9.33 -20.35 -4.24
N PRO A 108 -9.81 -21.61 -4.14
CA PRO A 108 -9.78 -22.35 -2.86
C PRO A 108 -8.37 -22.58 -2.29
N ALA A 109 -7.33 -22.53 -3.13
CA ALA A 109 -5.93 -22.61 -2.71
C ALA A 109 -5.29 -21.23 -2.45
N GLY A 110 -6.03 -20.16 -2.69
CA GLY A 110 -5.66 -18.78 -2.42
C GLY A 110 -6.26 -18.24 -1.11
N PRO A 111 -6.37 -16.91 -0.99
CA PRO A 111 -5.69 -15.90 -1.81
C PRO A 111 -4.22 -15.70 -1.39
N GLN A 112 -3.44 -15.01 -2.21
CA GLN A 112 -2.20 -14.37 -1.77
C GLN A 112 -2.55 -13.24 -0.80
N LEU A 113 -1.63 -12.90 0.12
CA LEU A 113 -1.91 -11.89 1.15
C LEU A 113 -2.14 -10.49 0.55
N GLY A 114 -1.52 -10.21 -0.59
CA GLY A 114 -1.65 -8.97 -1.34
C GLY A 114 -2.83 -8.92 -2.32
N ASP A 115 -3.62 -9.98 -2.46
CA ASP A 115 -4.80 -9.96 -3.33
C ASP A 115 -5.91 -9.11 -2.69
N LEU A 116 -6.45 -8.15 -3.44
CA LEU A 116 -7.56 -7.31 -3.01
C LEU A 116 -8.71 -7.39 -4.01
N PRO A 117 -9.96 -7.06 -3.60
CA PRO A 117 -11.04 -6.87 -4.55
C PRO A 117 -10.66 -5.83 -5.61
N SER A 118 -11.12 -6.04 -6.85
CA SER A 118 -10.89 -5.08 -7.93
C SER A 118 -11.43 -3.69 -7.58
N LEU A 119 -10.65 -2.66 -7.90
CA LEU A 119 -11.03 -1.26 -7.79
C LEU A 119 -12.00 -0.90 -8.92
N VAL A 120 -13.12 -0.27 -8.59
CA VAL A 120 -14.07 0.23 -9.59
C VAL A 120 -13.91 1.74 -9.74
N VAL A 121 -13.55 2.16 -10.95
CA VAL A 121 -13.44 3.58 -11.32
C VAL A 121 -14.72 4.01 -12.02
N SER A 122 -15.38 5.06 -11.53
CA SER A 122 -16.57 5.65 -12.15
C SER A 122 -16.25 6.36 -13.47
N SER A 123 -17.30 6.72 -14.20
CA SER A 123 -17.20 7.35 -15.53
C SER A 123 -16.49 8.71 -15.54
N ASP A 124 -16.40 9.38 -14.39
CA ASP A 124 -15.65 10.62 -14.18
C ASP A 124 -14.16 10.39 -13.82
N GLY A 125 -13.70 9.13 -13.84
CA GLY A 125 -12.32 8.76 -13.57
C GLY A 125 -11.94 8.78 -12.09
N ILE A 126 -12.93 8.70 -11.19
CA ILE A 126 -12.75 8.66 -9.74
C ILE A 126 -12.97 7.23 -9.22
N ALA A 127 -12.19 6.78 -8.25
CA ALA A 127 -12.45 5.55 -7.53
C ALA A 127 -12.34 5.79 -6.03
N ASN A 128 -13.36 5.34 -5.28
CA ASN A 128 -13.32 5.32 -3.82
C ASN A 128 -12.86 3.94 -3.39
N LEU A 129 -11.71 3.89 -2.72
CA LEU A 129 -11.15 2.67 -2.16
C LEU A 129 -11.59 2.54 -0.70
N ASP A 130 -12.17 1.40 -0.37
CA ASP A 130 -12.58 0.99 0.97
C ASP A 130 -12.54 -0.54 1.02
N VAL A 131 -11.38 -1.11 1.38
CA VAL A 131 -11.16 -2.56 1.36
C VAL A 131 -10.31 -3.00 2.54
N MET A 132 -10.51 -4.24 2.98
CA MET A 132 -9.68 -4.89 3.98
C MET A 132 -8.65 -5.79 3.30
N ALA A 133 -7.39 -5.76 3.75
CA ALA A 133 -6.36 -6.76 3.47
C ALA A 133 -6.29 -7.76 4.64
N PRO A 134 -7.00 -8.90 4.59
CA PRO A 134 -7.15 -9.79 5.74
C PRO A 134 -5.83 -10.49 6.07
N GLY A 135 -5.45 -10.52 7.35
CA GLY A 135 -4.23 -11.13 7.84
C GLY A 135 -2.95 -10.31 7.63
N ALA A 136 -3.01 -9.18 6.90
CA ALA A 136 -1.90 -8.25 6.79
C ALA A 136 -1.72 -7.49 8.11
N THR A 137 -0.52 -6.93 8.32
CA THR A 137 -0.21 -6.10 9.49
C THR A 137 0.68 -4.92 9.10
N LEU A 138 0.62 -3.83 9.87
CA LEU A 138 1.59 -2.74 9.88
C LEU A 138 2.63 -2.91 10.99
N SER A 139 2.44 -3.86 11.89
CA SER A 139 3.44 -4.26 12.89
C SER A 139 4.54 -5.13 12.28
N SER A 140 5.60 -5.42 13.04
CA SER A 140 6.68 -6.31 12.61
C SER A 140 6.17 -7.74 12.38
N GLY A 141 6.63 -8.39 11.30
CA GLY A 141 6.31 -9.78 10.99
C GLY A 141 6.41 -10.09 9.50
N SER A 142 6.25 -11.35 9.13
CA SER A 142 6.26 -11.77 7.71
C SER A 142 5.07 -11.24 6.90
N ALA A 143 3.96 -10.92 7.57
CA ALA A 143 2.77 -10.31 6.97
C ALA A 143 2.80 -8.76 6.99
N SER A 144 3.94 -8.16 7.36
CA SER A 144 4.07 -6.71 7.49
C SER A 144 4.11 -6.00 6.14
N LEU A 145 3.23 -5.02 5.93
CA LEU A 145 3.22 -4.19 4.72
C LEU A 145 4.31 -3.10 4.73
N ILE A 146 4.83 -2.74 5.90
CA ILE A 146 5.88 -1.72 6.06
C ILE A 146 7.22 -2.31 6.53
N GLY A 147 7.32 -3.63 6.60
CA GLY A 147 8.53 -4.36 6.97
C GLY A 147 9.41 -4.72 5.77
N GLY A 148 10.61 -5.23 6.04
CA GLY A 148 11.50 -5.80 5.02
C GLY A 148 11.84 -4.82 3.90
N ASN A 149 11.59 -5.23 2.64
CA ASN A 149 11.83 -4.41 1.45
C ASN A 149 10.71 -3.39 1.18
N GLY A 150 9.76 -3.23 2.12
CA GLY A 150 8.51 -2.51 1.91
C GLY A 150 7.57 -3.23 0.95
N THR A 151 6.39 -2.65 0.77
CA THR A 151 5.40 -3.11 -0.21
C THR A 151 4.88 -1.93 -1.03
N ALA A 152 4.23 -2.22 -2.15
CA ALA A 152 3.64 -1.19 -3.01
C ALA A 152 2.22 -1.59 -3.42
N LEU A 153 1.31 -0.62 -3.43
CA LEU A 153 -0.03 -0.79 -3.99
C LEU A 153 0.04 -0.64 -5.51
N ILE A 154 -0.46 -1.62 -6.25
CA ILE A 154 -0.54 -1.63 -7.72
C ILE A 154 -2.00 -1.59 -8.16
N VAL A 155 -2.30 -0.70 -9.09
CA VAL A 155 -3.55 -0.70 -9.86
C VAL A 155 -3.22 -1.20 -11.26
N HIS A 156 -3.96 -2.18 -11.77
CA HIS A 156 -3.78 -2.78 -13.09
C HIS A 156 -4.64 -2.11 -14.17
N VAL A 157 -4.39 -2.41 -15.45
CA VAL A 157 -5.16 -1.86 -16.58
C VAL A 157 -6.51 -2.54 -16.80
N ALA A 158 -6.66 -3.80 -16.39
CA ALA A 158 -7.88 -4.59 -16.55
C ALA A 158 -8.33 -5.17 -15.20
N GLU A 159 -9.56 -5.69 -15.15
CA GLU A 159 -10.11 -6.41 -14.00
C GLU A 159 -9.28 -7.65 -13.65
N ASP A 160 -9.17 -7.94 -12.36
CA ASP A 160 -8.64 -9.21 -11.86
C ASP A 160 -9.77 -10.25 -11.79
N ASP A 161 -9.62 -11.37 -12.50
CA ASP A 161 -10.60 -12.47 -12.52
C ASP A 161 -10.70 -13.26 -11.20
N GLN A 162 -9.81 -12.98 -10.26
CA GLN A 162 -9.68 -13.54 -8.91
C GLN A 162 -9.40 -15.04 -8.89
N LEU A 163 -8.76 -15.58 -9.93
CA LEU A 163 -8.48 -17.01 -10.05
C LEU A 163 -7.19 -17.35 -10.81
N THR A 164 -6.92 -16.68 -11.93
CA THR A 164 -5.84 -17.07 -12.85
C THR A 164 -4.47 -16.71 -12.28
N GLU A 165 -3.51 -17.62 -12.37
CA GLU A 165 -2.14 -17.34 -11.96
C GLU A 165 -1.41 -16.45 -13.00
N PRO A 166 -0.44 -15.61 -12.59
CA PRO A 166 -0.08 -15.29 -11.20
C PRO A 166 -0.81 -14.05 -10.65
N GLU A 167 -1.48 -13.28 -11.50
CA GLU A 167 -2.04 -11.95 -11.19
C GLU A 167 -3.44 -11.74 -11.83
N GLY A 168 -4.19 -12.83 -12.05
CA GLY A 168 -5.62 -12.75 -12.36
C GLY A 168 -6.00 -12.18 -13.72
N ASN A 169 -5.11 -12.28 -14.71
CA ASN A 169 -5.28 -11.66 -16.04
C ASN A 169 -5.50 -10.12 -16.00
N ALA A 170 -5.10 -9.44 -14.92
CA ALA A 170 -5.29 -8.00 -14.75
C ALA A 170 -4.45 -7.14 -15.73
N GLY A 171 -3.47 -7.75 -16.41
CA GLY A 171 -2.65 -7.10 -17.43
C GLY A 171 -1.61 -6.14 -16.85
N ASP A 172 -1.17 -5.17 -17.66
CA ASP A 172 -0.16 -4.17 -17.29
C ASP A 172 -0.49 -3.41 -16.00
N ARG A 173 0.55 -2.88 -15.35
CA ARG A 173 0.43 -2.01 -14.17
C ARG A 173 0.19 -0.57 -14.60
N LEU A 174 -0.93 -0.01 -14.16
CA LEU A 174 -1.42 1.32 -14.50
C LEU A 174 -0.94 2.40 -13.53
N ALA A 175 -0.92 2.09 -12.23
CA ALA A 175 -0.47 3.01 -11.20
C ALA A 175 0.19 2.27 -10.04
N CYS A 176 1.07 2.96 -9.32
CA CYS A 176 1.83 2.41 -8.21
C CYS A 176 1.99 3.43 -7.09
N GLY A 177 1.90 2.98 -5.83
CA GLY A 177 2.23 3.77 -4.65
C GLY A 177 3.00 2.95 -3.62
N VAL A 178 4.18 3.42 -3.21
CA VAL A 178 4.96 2.76 -2.14
C VAL A 178 4.26 2.98 -0.80
N ILE A 179 4.07 1.90 -0.04
CA ILE A 179 3.42 1.94 1.28
C ILE A 179 4.47 2.31 2.33
N LEU A 180 4.31 3.49 2.92
CA LEU A 180 5.25 4.06 3.88
C LEU A 180 4.55 4.35 5.22
N PRO A 181 5.22 4.15 6.37
CA PRO A 181 4.69 4.59 7.65
C PRO A 181 4.52 6.12 7.66
N LYS A 182 3.43 6.61 8.26
CA LYS A 182 3.15 8.04 8.35
C LYS A 182 4.12 8.77 9.29
N ASP A 183 4.51 8.10 10.37
CA ASP A 183 5.53 8.53 11.33
C ASP A 183 6.63 7.47 11.44
N PRO A 184 7.80 7.66 10.81
CA PRO A 184 8.89 6.68 10.86
C PRO A 184 9.35 6.34 12.28
N ALA A 185 9.15 7.25 13.25
CA ALA A 185 9.50 7.07 14.65
C ALA A 185 8.53 6.16 15.44
N ALA A 186 7.27 6.04 15.01
CA ALA A 186 6.25 5.22 15.70
C ALA A 186 6.49 3.72 15.51
N VAL A 187 7.11 3.33 14.38
CA VAL A 187 7.43 1.93 14.06
C VAL A 187 8.51 1.37 15.00
N SER A 188 9.45 2.21 15.46
CA SER A 188 10.50 1.80 16.41
C SER A 188 10.01 1.66 17.85
N ALA A 189 9.03 2.47 18.28
CA ALA A 189 8.49 2.42 19.63
C ALA A 189 7.64 1.17 19.90
N THR A 190 6.94 0.67 18.87
CA THR A 190 6.07 -0.50 18.99
C THR A 190 6.87 -1.80 19.12
N ALA A 191 8.03 -1.90 18.46
CA ALA A 191 8.95 -3.04 18.57
C ALA A 191 9.66 -3.14 19.93
N GLN A 192 9.85 -2.02 20.65
CA GLN A 192 10.56 -1.99 21.93
C GLN A 192 9.65 -2.26 23.15
N SER A 193 8.33 -2.10 23.01
CA SER A 193 7.39 -2.31 24.12
C SER A 193 7.10 -3.78 24.46
N ARG A 194 7.60 -4.73 23.66
CA ARG A 194 7.49 -6.19 23.90
C ARG A 194 8.85 -6.87 24.03
N GLY A 195 9.76 -6.27 24.80
CA GLY A 195 10.97 -6.95 25.27
C GLY A 195 10.63 -8.15 26.16
N PRO A 196 11.42 -9.24 26.12
CA PRO A 196 11.13 -10.46 26.86
C PRO A 196 11.19 -10.22 28.37
N SER A 197 10.15 -10.67 29.08
CA SER A 197 10.23 -10.91 30.52
C SER A 197 11.53 -11.63 30.84
N ALA A 198 12.35 -11.01 31.69
CA ALA A 198 13.61 -11.54 32.15
C ALA A 198 13.40 -12.93 32.78
N VAL A 199 13.74 -13.98 32.03
CA VAL A 199 14.03 -15.28 32.61
C VAL A 199 15.49 -15.24 33.02
N ALA A 200 15.71 -15.34 34.33
CA ALA A 200 17.01 -15.36 34.96
C ALA A 200 17.94 -16.41 34.31
N ALA A 201 19.14 -15.98 33.94
CA ALA A 201 20.22 -16.87 33.52
C ALA A 201 20.77 -17.65 34.73
N PRO A 202 21.12 -18.94 34.58
CA PRO A 202 21.92 -19.64 35.58
C PRO A 202 23.40 -19.29 35.40
N THR A 203 24.06 -19.00 36.50
CA THR A 203 25.49 -18.71 36.62
C THR A 203 26.32 -19.96 36.31
N VAL A 204 27.22 -19.90 35.32
CA VAL A 204 28.26 -20.91 35.09
C VAL A 204 29.64 -20.27 35.33
N ALA A 205 30.42 -20.94 36.17
CA ALA A 205 31.76 -20.56 36.63
C ALA A 205 32.84 -20.70 35.52
N PRO A 206 34.00 -20.01 35.65
CA PRO A 206 35.06 -20.07 34.65
C PRO A 206 36.02 -21.25 34.90
N ILE A 207 36.43 -21.93 33.83
CA ILE A 207 37.56 -22.88 33.82
C ILE A 207 38.60 -22.34 32.83
N GLY A 208 39.85 -22.26 33.29
CA GLY A 208 40.94 -21.59 32.60
C GLY A 208 41.66 -22.40 31.52
N ALA A 209 42.43 -21.63 30.74
CA ALA A 209 43.75 -21.88 30.14
C ALA A 209 44.03 -23.21 29.39
N GLN A 210 44.35 -23.13 28.09
CA GLN A 210 45.71 -23.33 27.52
C GLN A 210 45.71 -23.32 25.97
N ALA A 211 46.89 -23.06 25.41
CA ALA A 211 47.21 -22.60 24.05
C ALA A 211 47.45 -23.74 23.02
N PRO A 212 48.25 -23.53 21.94
CA PRO A 212 47.86 -22.95 20.64
C PRO A 212 47.93 -23.98 19.48
N ALA A 213 47.25 -23.72 18.37
CA ALA A 213 47.42 -24.51 17.14
C ALA A 213 47.43 -23.64 15.87
N THR A 214 48.62 -23.59 15.27
CA THR A 214 48.92 -23.84 13.85
C THR A 214 48.20 -23.04 12.76
N GLN A 215 48.97 -22.14 12.14
CA GLN A 215 48.69 -21.49 10.86
C GLN A 215 48.61 -22.53 9.72
N VAL A 216 47.53 -22.52 8.95
CA VAL A 216 47.40 -23.23 7.67
C VAL A 216 47.32 -22.19 6.55
N GLY A 217 48.19 -22.37 5.56
CA GLY A 217 48.43 -21.46 4.46
C GLY A 217 47.22 -21.23 3.57
N ARG A 218 47.12 -20.00 3.08
CA ARG A 218 46.17 -19.53 2.07
C ARG A 218 46.83 -19.70 0.70
N SER A 219 46.28 -20.59 -0.11
CA SER A 219 46.60 -20.71 -1.53
C SER A 219 45.88 -19.62 -2.31
N ASP A 220 46.65 -18.75 -2.95
CA ASP A 220 46.21 -17.78 -3.94
C ASP A 220 45.85 -18.51 -5.25
N GLU A 221 44.58 -18.48 -5.64
CA GLU A 221 44.16 -18.79 -7.01
C GLU A 221 43.72 -17.49 -7.71
N GLY A 222 44.44 -17.18 -8.79
CA GLY A 222 44.35 -15.93 -9.54
C GLY A 222 43.05 -15.78 -10.32
N VAL A 223 42.43 -14.61 -10.15
CA VAL A 223 41.37 -14.10 -11.02
C VAL A 223 42.00 -13.56 -12.30
N LYS A 224 41.70 -14.20 -13.44
CA LYS A 224 42.03 -13.72 -14.79
C LYS A 224 41.09 -12.57 -15.15
N VAL A 225 41.66 -11.38 -15.37
CA VAL A 225 40.95 -10.22 -15.91
C VAL A 225 41.19 -10.18 -17.42
N GLY A 226 40.17 -10.48 -18.21
CA GLY A 226 40.19 -10.36 -19.68
C GLY A 226 39.83 -8.94 -20.11
N ALA A 227 40.77 -8.27 -20.78
CA ALA A 227 40.58 -6.96 -21.39
C ALA A 227 39.85 -7.08 -22.76
N PRO A 228 39.17 -6.01 -23.23
CA PRO A 228 38.39 -6.01 -24.47
C PRO A 228 39.26 -5.67 -25.70
N LEU A 229 38.96 -6.28 -26.84
CA LEU A 229 39.55 -5.93 -28.15
C LEU A 229 38.50 -5.26 -29.03
N LEU A 230 38.86 -4.08 -29.52
CA LEU A 230 38.20 -3.31 -30.57
C LEU A 230 38.47 -3.93 -31.96
N ALA A 231 37.43 -4.06 -32.79
CA ALA A 231 37.42 -3.95 -34.26
C ALA A 231 36.00 -4.30 -34.75
N GLY A 232 35.37 -3.68 -35.74
CA GLY A 232 35.76 -2.63 -36.66
C GLY A 232 34.52 -2.15 -37.43
N VAL A 233 34.67 -0.98 -38.02
CA VAL A 233 33.75 -0.26 -38.90
C VAL A 233 33.62 -0.99 -40.26
N LEU A 234 32.44 -0.96 -40.92
CA LEU A 234 32.22 -0.40 -42.28
C LEU A 234 30.95 -0.94 -42.99
N GLY A 235 30.11 0.00 -43.48
CA GLY A 235 29.23 -0.14 -44.65
C GLY A 235 27.89 -0.85 -44.42
N VAL A 236 26.75 -0.48 -45.01
CA VAL A 236 26.47 0.18 -46.30
C VAL A 236 25.04 0.77 -46.26
N LEU A 237 24.85 1.93 -46.88
CA LEU A 237 23.58 2.58 -47.25
C LEU A 237 22.59 1.61 -47.92
N LEU A 238 21.28 1.83 -47.77
CA LEU A 238 20.32 1.88 -48.90
C LEU A 238 18.93 2.40 -48.44
N VAL A 239 18.66 3.64 -48.82
CA VAL A 239 17.46 4.18 -49.50
C VAL A 239 16.12 3.47 -49.32
N GLY A 240 15.09 4.24 -48.93
CA GLY A 240 13.69 3.84 -49.08
C GLY A 240 12.68 4.92 -48.67
N ALA A 241 12.80 6.12 -49.21
CA ALA A 241 11.74 7.13 -49.14
C ALA A 241 10.52 6.65 -49.95
N GLY A 242 9.35 6.59 -49.31
CA GLY A 242 8.07 6.21 -49.92
C GLY A 242 6.94 7.08 -49.40
N TYR A 243 7.07 8.40 -49.52
CA TYR A 243 5.95 9.33 -49.42
C TYR A 243 5.41 9.55 -50.83
N VAL A 244 4.24 8.99 -51.15
CA VAL A 244 3.47 9.33 -52.35
C VAL A 244 2.06 9.75 -51.94
N LEU A 245 1.80 11.03 -52.21
CA LEU A 245 0.50 11.69 -52.21
C LEU A 245 -0.40 11.18 -53.35
N ARG A 246 -1.70 11.01 -53.08
CA ARG A 246 -2.83 11.45 -53.95
C ARG A 246 -4.15 11.18 -53.21
N ARG A 247 -4.83 12.20 -52.69
CA ARG A 247 -5.80 13.13 -53.33
C ARG A 247 -7.10 12.49 -53.83
N GLN A 248 -8.19 13.01 -53.26
CA GLN A 248 -9.55 13.19 -53.81
C GLN A 248 -10.30 11.90 -54.16
N GLY A 249 -11.50 11.63 -53.65
CA GLY A 249 -12.59 12.51 -53.23
C GLY A 249 -13.84 11.94 -53.91
N GLN A 250 -14.82 11.48 -53.15
CA GLN A 250 -16.13 11.18 -53.70
C GLN A 250 -17.21 11.33 -52.63
N THR A 251 -17.86 12.48 -52.71
CA THR A 251 -19.16 12.77 -52.18
C THR A 251 -20.25 11.97 -52.91
N ALA A 252 -21.18 11.47 -52.11
CA ALA A 252 -22.62 11.42 -52.35
C ALA A 252 -23.23 10.29 -53.23
N ARG A 253 -24.49 10.01 -52.84
CA ARG A 253 -25.55 9.22 -53.50
C ARG A 253 -25.50 7.73 -53.12
N GLY A 254 -26.36 7.21 -52.25
CA GLY A 254 -27.79 7.46 -52.07
C GLY A 254 -28.54 6.24 -52.60
N SER A 255 -28.84 5.27 -51.73
CA SER A 255 -29.68 4.11 -52.04
C SER A 255 -30.87 4.09 -51.09
N ARG A 256 -31.97 4.57 -51.64
CA ARG A 256 -33.38 4.32 -51.33
C ARG A 256 -33.63 3.08 -50.46
N SER A 257 -34.29 3.32 -49.33
CA SER A 257 -35.10 2.35 -48.60
C SER A 257 -36.37 2.06 -49.41
N GLU A 258 -36.50 0.85 -49.92
CA GLU A 258 -37.74 0.35 -50.50
C GLU A 258 -38.65 -0.10 -49.35
N ILE A 259 -39.77 0.60 -49.23
CA ILE A 259 -40.91 0.26 -48.37
C ILE A 259 -41.74 -0.72 -49.19
N ASP A 260 -41.79 -1.98 -48.75
CA ASP A 260 -42.81 -2.93 -49.20
C ASP A 260 -43.92 -2.99 -48.15
N THR A 261 -45.12 -2.64 -48.58
CA THR A 261 -46.36 -2.68 -47.82
C THR A 261 -47.42 -3.29 -48.71
N ARG A 262 -48.14 -4.29 -48.16
CA ARG A 262 -49.49 -4.77 -48.56
C ARG A 262 -49.49 -5.67 -49.82
N GLU A 263 -50.19 -6.81 -49.90
CA GLU A 263 -51.35 -7.39 -49.18
C GLU A 263 -51.22 -8.91 -49.10
#